data_AF-M2LW92-F1
#
_entry.id   AF-M2LW92-F1
#
_cell.length_a   1.000
_cell.length_b   1.000
_cell.length_c   1.000
_cell.angle_alpha   90.00
_cell.angle_beta   90.00
_cell.angle_gamma   90.00
#
_symmetry.space_group_name_H-M   'P 1'
#
loop_
_entity.id
_entity.type
_entity.pdbx_description
1 polymer ?
#
loop_
_entity_poly.entity_id
_entity_poly.type
_entity_poly.pdbx_seq_one_letter_code
_entity_poly.pdbx_strand_id
1 'polypeptide(L)'
;FQKCDGYSKYRQRQHKDDKGSPDQKWPDHLEEAFFRALVKYPPMGRRKQMHKEKQRGRNELIADHIQELTAESRTRKQVSSHIQVLKPFVESD
;
A
#
# COMPACT_ATOMS: atom_id res chain seq x y z
N PHE A 1 -9.65 4.65 6.08
CA PHE A 1 -9.52 4.35 4.63
C PHE A 1 -10.87 4.15 3.95
N GLN A 2 -11.65 3.10 4.23
CA GLN A 2 -12.95 2.86 3.56
C GLN A 2 -14.07 3.91 3.81
N LYS A 3 -13.96 4.74 4.86
CA LYS A 3 -14.94 5.77 5.19
C LYS A 3 -14.68 7.14 4.53
N CYS A 4 -13.56 7.31 3.82
CA CYS A 4 -13.28 8.56 3.11
C CYS A 4 -13.97 8.54 1.74
N ASP A 5 -14.90 9.48 1.51
CA ASP A 5 -15.62 9.63 0.24
C ASP A 5 -14.69 9.82 -0.96
N GLY A 6 -13.57 10.52 -0.76
CA GLY A 6 -12.54 10.71 -1.78
C GLY A 6 -11.87 9.41 -2.20
N TYR A 7 -11.48 8.58 -1.21
CA TYR A 7 -10.87 7.28 -1.47
C TYR A 7 -11.83 6.30 -2.16
N SER A 8 -13.08 6.24 -1.70
CA SER A 8 -14.11 5.39 -2.31
C SER A 8 -14.36 5.74 -3.78
N LYS A 9 -14.43 7.03 -4.13
CA LYS A 9 -14.56 7.48 -5.53
C LYS A 9 -13.31 7.22 -6.37
N TYR A 10 -12.12 7.32 -5.79
CA TYR A 10 -10.87 6.94 -6.47
C TYR A 10 -10.85 5.44 -6.79
N ARG A 11 -11.19 4.60 -5.79
CA ARG A 11 -11.18 3.14 -5.94
C ARG A 11 -12.22 2.65 -6.95
N GLN A 12 -13.41 3.24 -6.95
CA GLN A 12 -14.45 2.94 -7.94
C GLN A 12 -14.02 3.27 -9.38
N ARG A 13 -13.30 4.39 -9.59
CA ARG A 13 -12.76 4.75 -10.91
C ARG A 13 -11.72 3.74 -11.38
N GLN A 14 -10.76 3.40 -10.52
CA GLN A 14 -9.76 2.36 -10.83
C GLN A 14 -10.41 1.00 -11.16
N HIS A 15 -11.47 0.62 -10.44
CA HIS A 15 -12.21 -0.61 -10.74
C HIS A 15 -13.06 -0.55 -12.01
N LYS A 16 -13.45 0.63 -12.48
CA LYS A 16 -14.23 0.79 -13.71
C LYS A 16 -13.33 0.72 -14.94
N ASP A 17 -12.14 1.32 -14.86
CA ASP A 17 -11.21 1.39 -15.98
C ASP A 17 -10.41 0.07 -16.16
N ASP A 18 -10.27 -0.74 -15.10
CA ASP A 18 -9.42 -1.94 -15.07
C ASP A 18 -10.19 -3.24 -14.70
N LYS A 19 -11.53 -3.25 -14.83
CA LYS A 19 -12.37 -4.37 -14.39
C LYS A 19 -12.03 -5.67 -15.14
N GLY A 20 -11.28 -6.55 -14.47
CA GLY A 20 -10.86 -7.84 -15.04
C GLY A 20 -9.58 -7.78 -15.88
N SER A 21 -8.86 -6.65 -15.85
CA SER A 21 -7.56 -6.53 -16.49
C SER A 21 -6.48 -7.21 -15.63
N PRO A 22 -5.64 -8.09 -16.20
CA PRO A 22 -4.48 -8.63 -15.50
C PRO A 22 -3.43 -7.54 -15.17
N ASP A 23 -3.56 -6.33 -15.73
CA ASP A 23 -2.65 -5.20 -15.49
C ASP A 23 -3.05 -4.33 -14.28
N GLN A 24 -4.10 -4.70 -13.53
CA GLN A 24 -4.51 -3.97 -12.34
C GLN A 24 -3.36 -3.92 -11.32
N LYS A 25 -2.76 -2.74 -11.13
CA LYS A 25 -1.54 -2.56 -10.31
C LYS A 25 -1.75 -2.83 -8.82
N TRP A 26 -2.94 -2.49 -8.32
CA TRP A 26 -3.37 -2.68 -6.93
C TRP A 26 -4.76 -3.33 -6.90
N PRO A 27 -4.84 -4.66 -7.10
CA PRO A 27 -6.08 -5.42 -6.91
C PRO A 27 -6.44 -5.50 -5.42
N ASP A 28 -7.68 -5.89 -5.13
CA ASP A 28 -8.26 -5.76 -3.78
C ASP A 28 -7.48 -6.53 -2.70
N HIS A 29 -6.96 -7.71 -3.00
CA HIS A 29 -6.18 -8.50 -2.05
C HIS A 29 -4.83 -7.86 -1.72
N LEU A 30 -4.17 -7.21 -2.69
CA LEU A 30 -2.95 -6.45 -2.43
C LEU A 30 -3.23 -5.15 -1.67
N GLU A 31 -4.34 -4.50 -2.00
CA GLU A 31 -4.78 -3.28 -1.32
C GLU A 31 -5.07 -3.57 0.16
N GLU A 32 -5.76 -4.68 0.45
CA GLU A 32 -6.00 -5.14 1.81
C GLU A 32 -4.69 -5.44 2.55
N ALA A 33 -3.78 -6.20 1.95
CA ALA A 33 -2.48 -6.50 2.54
C ALA A 33 -1.65 -5.22 2.80
N PHE A 34 -1.71 -4.26 1.88
CA PHE A 34 -1.06 -2.96 2.03
C PHE A 34 -1.64 -2.17 3.21
N PHE A 35 -2.95 -2.13 3.41
CA PHE A 35 -3.54 -1.47 4.58
C PHE A 35 -3.18 -2.15 5.90
N ARG A 36 -3.20 -3.49 5.93
CA ARG A 36 -2.73 -4.26 7.09
C ARG A 36 -1.28 -3.92 7.42
N ALA A 37 -0.43 -3.80 6.39
CA ALA A 37 0.96 -3.39 6.55
C ALA A 37 1.10 -1.95 7.07
N LEU A 38 0.28 -1.00 6.61
CA LEU A 38 0.31 0.39 7.07
C LEU A 38 -0.03 0.51 8.57
N VAL A 39 -0.96 -0.30 9.06
CA VAL A 39 -1.32 -0.36 10.48
C VAL A 39 -0.19 -0.98 11.30
N LYS A 40 0.41 -2.07 10.80
CA LYS A 40 1.54 -2.75 11.45
C LYS A 40 2.80 -1.88 11.53
N TYR A 41 3.09 -1.13 10.47
CA TYR A 41 4.27 -0.27 10.37
C TYR A 41 3.83 1.21 10.32
N PRO A 42 3.61 1.86 11.47
CA PRO A 42 3.24 3.28 11.52
C PRO A 42 4.37 4.17 10.96
N PRO A 43 4.13 5.47 10.72
CA PRO A 43 5.17 6.40 10.26
C PRO A 43 6.43 6.37 11.15
N MET A 44 7.57 5.98 10.58
CA MET A 44 8.82 5.76 11.32
C MET A 44 9.84 6.91 11.19
N GLY A 45 9.52 7.96 10.42
CA GLY A 45 10.48 9.01 10.06
C GLY A 45 11.71 8.43 9.35
N ARG A 46 12.91 8.86 9.76
CA ARG A 46 14.19 8.37 9.21
C ARG A 46 14.69 7.06 9.86
N ARG A 47 13.92 6.48 10.79
CA ARG A 47 14.33 5.26 11.50
C ARG A 47 14.25 4.04 10.57
N LYS A 48 15.16 3.10 10.75
CA LYS A 48 15.18 1.78 10.09
C LYS A 48 15.09 0.69 11.15
N GLN A 49 14.46 -0.43 10.81
CA GLN A 49 14.41 -1.63 11.63
C GLN A 49 15.24 -2.74 11.01
N MET A 50 15.85 -3.58 11.84
CA MET A 50 16.52 -4.78 11.39
C MET A 50 15.46 -5.83 11.04
N HIS A 51 15.42 -6.29 9.78
CA HIS A 51 14.48 -7.30 9.32
C HIS A 51 15.13 -8.18 8.25
N LYS A 52 15.10 -9.51 8.45
CA LYS A 52 15.78 -10.50 7.59
C LYS A 52 17.25 -10.11 7.34
N GLU A 53 17.97 -9.85 8.43
CA GLU A 53 19.40 -9.53 8.44
C GLU A 53 19.81 -8.22 7.72
N LYS A 54 18.84 -7.42 7.26
CA LYS A 54 19.08 -6.14 6.59
C LYS A 54 18.33 -5.02 7.31
N GLN A 55 18.92 -3.83 7.34
CA GLN A 55 18.23 -2.63 7.79
C GLN A 55 17.22 -2.18 6.73
N ARG A 56 15.94 -2.22 7.07
CA ARG A 56 14.83 -1.88 6.18
C ARG A 56 14.11 -0.63 6.67
N GLY A 57 13.76 0.23 5.74
CA GLY A 57 12.86 1.35 5.99
C GLY A 57 11.40 0.91 5.95
N ARG A 58 10.49 1.77 6.40
CA ARG A 58 9.04 1.52 6.45
C ARG A 58 8.46 0.92 5.16
N ASN A 59 8.81 1.49 4.01
CA ASN A 59 8.23 1.06 2.73
C ASN A 59 8.76 -0.32 2.27
N GLU A 60 9.95 -0.71 2.72
CA GLU A 60 10.51 -2.04 2.45
C GLU A 60 9.81 -3.08 3.34
N LEU A 61 9.55 -2.75 4.61
CA LEU A 61 8.79 -3.61 5.52
C LEU A 61 7.35 -3.82 5.05
N ILE A 62 6.72 -2.78 4.48
CA ILE A 62 5.38 -2.88 3.88
C ILE A 62 5.42 -3.82 2.67
N ALA A 63 6.41 -3.66 1.79
CA ALA A 63 6.60 -4.53 0.64
C ALA A 63 6.79 -6.01 1.03
N ASP A 64 7.64 -6.27 2.01
CA ASP A 64 7.87 -7.63 2.53
C ASP A 64 6.59 -8.23 3.10
N HIS A 65 5.79 -7.43 3.82
CA HIS A 65 4.55 -7.91 4.43
C HIS A 65 3.47 -8.23 3.39
N ILE A 66 3.39 -7.45 2.31
CA ILE A 66 2.50 -7.75 1.19
C ILE A 66 2.90 -9.10 0.59
N GLN A 67 4.18 -9.29 0.29
CA GLN A 67 4.68 -10.54 -0.28
C GLN A 67 4.42 -11.74 0.64
N GLU A 68 4.58 -11.59 1.95
CA GLU A 68 4.30 -12.64 2.93
C GLU A 68 2.81 -13.01 3.00
N LEU A 69 1.91 -12.05 2.80
CA LEU A 69 0.46 -12.28 2.88
C LEU A 69 -0.16 -12.76 1.57
N THR A 70 0.30 -12.25 0.43
CA THR A 70 -0.36 -12.45 -0.86
C THR A 70 0.46 -13.28 -1.84
N ALA A 71 1.69 -13.66 -1.47
CA ALA A 71 2.69 -14.28 -2.34
C ALA A 71 3.10 -13.42 -3.56
N GLU A 72 2.63 -12.18 -3.64
CA GLU A 72 2.94 -11.25 -4.73
C GLU A 72 3.91 -10.16 -4.27
N SER A 73 4.94 -9.94 -5.09
CA SER A 73 5.96 -8.94 -4.80
C SER A 73 5.50 -7.53 -5.18
N ARG A 74 5.74 -6.56 -4.29
CA ARG A 74 5.70 -5.13 -4.60
C ARG A 74 7.01 -4.48 -4.19
N THR A 75 7.52 -3.57 -5.01
CA THR A 75 8.78 -2.89 -4.75
C THR A 75 8.58 -1.72 -3.77
N ARG A 76 9.65 -1.35 -3.06
CA ARG A 76 9.70 -0.13 -2.22
C ARG A 76 9.19 1.12 -2.96
N LYS A 77 9.50 1.25 -4.26
CA LYS A 77 9.09 2.39 -5.10
C LYS A 77 7.59 2.35 -5.39
N GLN A 78 7.03 1.18 -5.73
CA GLN A 78 5.58 1.02 -5.92
C GLN A 78 4.81 1.35 -4.64
N VAL A 79 5.27 0.85 -3.48
CA VAL A 79 4.70 1.18 -2.17
C VAL A 79 4.75 2.70 -1.91
N SER A 80 5.89 3.33 -2.19
CA SER A 80 6.05 4.78 -2.03
C SER A 80 5.08 5.58 -2.93
N SER A 81 4.96 5.18 -4.20
CA SER A 81 4.06 5.81 -5.16
C SER A 81 2.60 5.66 -4.73
N HIS A 82 2.23 4.48 -4.24
CA HIS A 82 0.88 4.23 -3.75
C HIS A 82 0.53 5.09 -2.53
N ILE A 83 1.44 5.17 -1.54
CA ILE A 83 1.28 6.06 -0.40
C ILE A 83 1.06 7.51 -0.86
N GLN A 84 1.85 7.99 -1.83
CA GLN A 84 1.73 9.37 -2.34
C GLN A 84 0.37 9.65 -2.97
N VAL A 85 -0.16 8.70 -3.75
CA VAL A 85 -1.51 8.80 -4.34
C VAL A 85 -2.58 8.82 -3.25
N LEU A 86 -2.35 8.12 -2.14
CA LEU A 86 -3.30 8.04 -1.05
C LEU A 86 -3.28 9.24 -0.09
N LYS A 87 -2.16 9.96 0.02
CA LYS A 87 -2.00 11.11 0.93
C LYS A 87 -3.15 12.13 0.91
N PRO A 88 -3.63 12.61 -0.25
CA PRO A 88 -4.71 13.59 -0.30
C PRO A 88 -6.01 13.11 0.35
N PHE A 89 -6.24 11.79 0.36
CA PHE A 89 -7.44 11.18 0.95
C PHE A 89 -7.31 10.93 2.46
N VAL A 90 -6.12 11.15 3.05
CA VAL A 90 -5.86 10.99 4.49
C VAL A 90 -5.72 12.34 5.18
N GLU A 91 -5.24 13.38 4.49
CA GLU A 91 -5.06 14.73 5.05
C GLU A 91 -6.34 15.58 5.02
N SER A 92 -7.43 15.08 4.42
CA SER A 92 -8.73 15.78 4.34
C SER A 92 -9.70 15.43 5.48
N ASP A 93 -9.22 14.76 6.54
CA ASP A 93 -9.95 14.51 7.81
C ASP A 93 -9.22 15.22 8.97
#